data_AF-A0A545AT13-F1
#
_entry.id   AF-A0A545AT13-F1
#
_cell.length_a   1.000
_cell.length_b   1.000
_cell.length_c   1.000
_cell.angle_alpha   90.00
_cell.angle_beta   90.00
_cell.angle_gamma   90.00
#
_symmetry.space_group_name_H-M   'P 1'
#
loop_
_entity.id
_entity.type
_entity.pdbx_description
1 polymer ?
#
loop_
_entity_poly.entity_id
_entity_poly.type
_entity_poly.pdbx_seq_one_letter_code
_entity_poly.pdbx_strand_id
1 'polypeptide(L)'
;MTTQNPFEDTDKVLDRITDKFDERYEGAVDRDTIESTVHETYEDLAAEATVDTMLPAVTEHEVGDKLAEEFGRPAPIVEDTDAVVDPNTDLRAGSTGSGADTTGLGRPAGGAAT
;
A
#
# COMPACT_ATOMS: atom_id res chain seq x y z
N MET A 1 1.25 24.34 32.02
CA MET A 1 2.03 24.32 30.77
C MET A 1 2.95 23.13 30.87
N THR A 2 2.56 21.99 30.33
CA THR A 2 3.44 20.82 30.26
C THR A 2 4.52 21.18 29.26
N THR A 3 5.76 21.33 29.72
CA THR A 3 6.93 21.27 28.86
C THR A 3 6.82 19.92 28.14
N GLN A 4 6.42 19.97 26.88
CA GLN A 4 6.48 18.82 25.98
C GLN A 4 7.97 18.54 25.83
N ASN A 5 8.45 17.54 26.56
CA ASN A 5 9.87 17.25 26.63
C ASN A 5 10.23 16.55 25.32
N PRO A 6 10.96 17.21 24.39
CA PRO A 6 11.13 16.70 23.03
C PRO A 6 11.73 15.29 23.01
N PHE A 7 12.51 14.94 24.03
CA PHE A 7 13.10 13.61 24.22
C PHE A 7 12.07 12.53 24.59
N GLU A 8 11.03 12.84 25.38
CA GLU A 8 9.95 11.88 25.69
C GLU A 8 9.01 11.67 24.50
N ASP A 9 8.90 12.66 23.62
CA ASP A 9 8.17 12.52 22.35
C ASP A 9 9.00 11.71 21.34
N THR A 10 10.32 11.94 21.27
CA THR A 10 11.23 11.15 20.40
C THR A 10 11.25 9.68 20.77
N ASP A 11 11.45 9.33 22.04
CA ASP A 11 11.57 7.93 22.47
C ASP A 11 10.31 7.12 22.11
N LYS A 12 9.12 7.73 22.30
CA LYS A 12 7.83 7.16 21.88
C LYS A 12 7.70 7.02 20.36
N VAL A 13 8.29 7.93 19.60
CA VAL A 13 8.30 7.84 18.13
C VAL A 13 9.23 6.72 17.67
N LEU A 14 10.40 6.57 18.29
CA LEU A 14 11.33 5.48 17.98
C LEU A 14 10.76 4.10 18.35
N ASP A 15 10.10 3.99 19.51
CA ASP A 15 9.38 2.78 19.91
C ASP A 15 8.29 2.41 18.89
N ARG A 16 7.52 3.40 18.43
CA ARG A 16 6.51 3.18 17.38
C ARG A 16 7.12 2.72 16.05
N ILE A 17 8.27 3.28 15.67
CA ILE A 17 9.00 2.86 14.47
C ILE A 17 9.47 1.41 14.63
N THR A 18 10.00 1.07 15.80
CA THR A 18 10.44 -0.29 16.15
C THR A 18 9.29 -1.28 16.05
N ASP A 19 8.12 -0.98 16.63
CA ASP A 19 6.93 -1.83 16.58
C ASP A 19 6.48 -2.09 15.14
N LYS A 20 6.44 -1.04 14.31
CA LYS A 20 6.11 -1.14 12.87
C LYS A 20 7.08 -2.04 12.10
N PHE A 21 8.37 -2.02 12.43
CA PHE A 21 9.36 -2.89 11.79
C PHE A 21 9.31 -4.32 12.35
N ASP A 22 9.07 -4.50 13.64
CA ASP A 22 8.85 -5.79 14.29
C ASP A 22 7.67 -6.54 13.63
N GLU A 23 6.54 -5.85 13.43
CA GLU A 23 5.40 -6.40 12.69
C GLU A 23 5.76 -6.76 11.23
N ARG A 24 6.57 -5.92 10.58
CA ARG A 24 6.92 -6.09 9.16
C ARG A 24 7.94 -7.21 8.93
N TYR A 25 8.79 -7.49 9.91
CA TYR A 25 9.82 -8.51 9.88
C TYR A 25 9.53 -9.66 10.86
N GLU A 26 8.27 -9.86 11.24
CA GLU A 26 7.87 -10.85 12.24
C GLU A 26 8.44 -12.24 11.89
N GLY A 27 9.24 -12.78 12.82
CA GLY A 27 9.90 -14.08 12.67
C GLY A 27 11.11 -14.13 11.72
N ALA A 28 11.45 -13.01 11.05
CA ALA A 28 12.65 -12.85 10.23
C ALA A 28 13.79 -12.15 10.98
N VAL A 29 13.45 -11.17 11.83
CA VAL A 29 14.41 -10.38 12.63
C VAL A 29 13.86 -10.25 14.06
N ASP A 30 14.72 -10.42 15.06
CA ASP A 30 14.36 -10.19 16.46
C ASP A 30 14.12 -8.70 16.75
N ARG A 31 13.08 -8.40 17.53
CA ARG A 31 12.72 -7.03 17.95
C ARG A 31 13.91 -6.26 18.55
N ASP A 32 14.73 -6.92 19.36
CA ASP A 32 15.90 -6.33 20.03
C ASP A 32 16.94 -5.82 19.00
N THR A 33 17.11 -6.56 17.89
CA THR A 33 17.98 -6.14 16.77
C THR A 33 17.41 -4.91 16.06
N ILE A 34 16.09 -4.89 15.84
CA ILE A 34 15.39 -3.76 15.20
C ILE A 34 15.52 -2.52 16.08
N GLU A 35 15.26 -2.63 17.39
CA GLU A 35 15.37 -1.55 18.36
C GLU A 35 16.79 -0.97 18.40
N SER A 36 17.80 -1.84 18.52
CA SER A 36 19.21 -1.43 18.49
C SER A 36 19.54 -0.68 17.19
N THR A 37 19.05 -1.16 16.04
CA THR A 37 19.30 -0.52 14.75
C THR A 37 18.63 0.85 14.64
N VAL A 38 17.40 0.98 15.15
CA VAL A 38 16.64 2.25 15.18
C VAL A 38 17.36 3.29 16.04
N HIS A 39 17.77 2.91 17.25
CA HIS A 39 18.47 3.80 18.17
C HIS A 39 19.84 4.21 17.64
N GLU A 40 20.65 3.27 17.16
CA GLU A 40 21.99 3.56 16.67
C GLU A 40 21.95 4.48 15.45
N THR A 41 20.99 4.25 14.54
CA THR A 41 20.79 5.11 13.35
C THR A 41 20.28 6.49 13.73
N TYR A 42 19.38 6.60 14.73
CA TYR A 42 18.93 7.89 15.25
C TYR A 42 20.08 8.69 15.85
N GLU A 43 20.94 8.05 16.67
CA GLU A 43 22.08 8.70 17.33
C GLU A 43 23.12 9.20 16.32
N ASP A 44 23.41 8.41 15.29
CA ASP A 44 24.34 8.78 14.21
C ASP A 44 23.82 10.02 13.44
N LEU A 45 22.54 9.99 13.05
CA LEU A 45 21.89 11.13 12.41
C LEU A 45 21.79 12.36 13.32
N ALA A 46 21.50 12.16 14.62
CA ALA A 46 21.42 13.24 15.60
C ALA A 46 22.76 13.91 15.87
N ALA A 47 23.87 13.18 15.74
CA ALA A 47 25.21 13.74 15.88
C ALA A 47 25.55 14.73 14.74
N GLU A 48 25.03 14.50 13.54
CA GLU A 48 25.35 15.30 12.35
C GLU A 48 24.25 16.31 11.95
N ALA A 49 23.01 16.11 12.42
CA ALA A 49 21.88 16.92 12.01
C ALA A 49 21.90 18.32 12.61
N THR A 50 21.69 19.32 11.74
CA THR A 50 21.39 20.70 12.15
C THR A 50 19.89 20.94 12.37
N VAL A 51 19.02 20.02 11.91
CA VAL A 51 17.56 20.13 11.97
C VAL A 51 16.95 18.87 12.58
N ASP A 52 16.46 19.01 13.81
CA ASP A 52 15.94 17.93 14.65
C ASP A 52 14.46 17.57 14.39
N THR A 53 13.71 18.46 13.71
CA THR A 53 12.26 18.28 13.49
C THR A 53 11.89 17.16 12.51
N MET A 54 12.77 16.82 11.57
CA MET A 54 12.55 15.77 10.56
C MET A 54 13.32 14.49 10.86
N LEU A 55 14.15 14.50 11.91
CA LEU A 55 15.10 13.44 12.23
C LEU A 55 14.44 12.06 12.40
N PRO A 56 13.28 11.93 13.07
CA PRO A 56 12.60 10.63 13.19
C PRO A 56 12.13 10.07 11.85
N ALA A 57 11.69 10.93 10.93
CA ALA A 57 11.24 10.50 9.61
C ALA A 57 12.41 10.02 8.73
N VAL A 58 13.57 10.68 8.84
CA VAL A 58 14.79 10.25 8.15
C VAL A 58 15.29 8.93 8.75
N THR A 59 15.24 8.81 10.09
CA THR A 59 15.61 7.58 10.80
C THR A 59 14.77 6.39 10.33
N GLU A 60 13.44 6.53 10.25
CA GLU A 60 12.57 5.46 9.75
C GLU A 60 12.98 4.99 8.33
N HIS A 61 13.33 5.93 7.45
CA HIS A 61 13.72 5.61 6.08
C HIS A 61 15.07 4.88 6.02
N GLU A 62 16.09 5.38 6.73
CA GLU A 62 17.43 4.78 6.77
C GLU A 62 17.42 3.38 7.40
N VAL A 63 16.68 3.20 8.49
CA VAL A 63 16.50 1.88 9.12
C VAL A 63 15.82 0.91 8.14
N GLY A 64 14.80 1.38 7.42
CA GLY A 64 14.11 0.57 6.42
C GLY A 64 15.03 0.13 5.28
N ASP A 65 15.94 0.99 4.83
CA ASP A 65 16.90 0.65 3.79
C ASP A 65 17.94 -0.35 4.32
N LYS A 66 18.56 -0.08 5.48
CA LYS A 66 19.51 -1.00 6.15
C LYS A 66 18.92 -2.39 6.38
N LEU A 67 17.73 -2.48 6.96
CA LEU A 67 17.08 -3.77 7.22
C LEU A 67 16.74 -4.50 5.91
N ALA A 68 16.40 -3.77 4.85
CA ALA A 68 16.14 -4.37 3.54
C ALA A 68 17.41 -4.84 2.83
N GLU A 69 18.54 -4.16 3.04
CA GLU A 69 19.86 -4.57 2.55
C GLU A 69 20.39 -5.80 3.30
N GLU A 70 20.25 -5.83 4.63
CA GLU A 70 20.82 -6.88 5.49
C GLU A 70 19.98 -8.16 5.49
N PHE A 71 18.65 -8.03 5.67
CA PHE A 71 17.74 -9.18 5.82
C PHE A 71 16.93 -9.47 4.57
N GLY A 72 17.07 -8.63 3.53
CA GLY A 72 16.22 -8.66 2.35
C GLY A 72 14.93 -7.87 2.56
N ARG A 73 14.32 -7.46 1.44
CA ARG A 73 13.09 -6.68 1.49
C ARG A 73 11.96 -7.53 2.07
N PRO A 74 11.29 -7.09 3.15
CA PRO A 74 10.21 -7.84 3.78
C PRO A 74 9.08 -7.97 2.77
N ALA A 75 8.34 -9.08 2.85
CA ALA A 75 7.18 -9.28 1.99
C ALA A 75 6.31 -8.02 2.05
N PRO A 76 5.80 -7.51 0.91
CA PRO A 76 4.83 -6.44 0.97
C PRO A 76 3.72 -6.92 1.90
N ILE A 77 3.40 -6.11 2.91
CA ILE A 77 2.13 -6.22 3.62
C ILE A 77 1.09 -5.96 2.54
N VAL A 78 0.67 -7.02 1.86
CA VAL A 78 -0.63 -7.06 1.25
C VAL A 78 -1.55 -6.98 2.45
N GLU A 79 -1.99 -5.76 2.76
CA GLU A 79 -3.28 -5.64 3.41
C GLU A 79 -4.19 -6.50 2.56
N ASP A 80 -4.65 -7.61 3.13
CA ASP A 80 -5.76 -8.39 2.59
C ASP A 80 -6.96 -7.44 2.71
N THR A 81 -6.99 -6.43 1.84
CA THR A 81 -8.23 -5.86 1.37
C THR A 81 -8.83 -7.03 0.62
N ASP A 82 -9.54 -7.87 1.37
CA ASP A 82 -10.76 -8.54 0.95
C ASP A 82 -11.66 -7.42 0.41
N ALA A 83 -11.28 -6.90 -0.76
CA ALA A 83 -12.17 -6.25 -1.67
C ALA A 83 -13.05 -7.41 -2.08
N VAL A 84 -14.10 -7.59 -1.28
CA VAL A 84 -15.37 -8.21 -1.63
C VAL A 84 -15.50 -8.13 -3.14
N VAL A 85 -15.12 -9.21 -3.83
CA VAL A 85 -15.61 -9.46 -5.17
C VAL A 85 -17.08 -9.64 -4.94
N ASP A 86 -17.85 -8.58 -5.14
CA ASP A 86 -19.30 -8.64 -5.14
C ASP A 86 -19.67 -9.53 -6.34
N PRO A 87 -20.12 -10.78 -6.13
CA PRO A 87 -20.41 -11.69 -7.24
C PRO A 87 -21.68 -11.27 -8.00
N ASN A 88 -22.29 -10.14 -7.65
CA ASN A 88 -23.44 -9.55 -8.34
C ASN A 88 -23.08 -8.37 -9.26
N THR A 89 -21.79 -8.09 -9.52
CA THR A 89 -21.42 -7.26 -10.69
C THR A 89 -21.42 -8.08 -11.99
N ASP A 90 -22.46 -8.89 -12.15
CA ASP A 90 -22.90 -9.43 -13.43
C ASP A 90 -24.40 -9.14 -13.47
N LEU A 91 -24.89 -8.62 -14.60
CA LEU A 91 -26.29 -8.20 -14.86
C LEU A 91 -26.61 -6.68 -14.79
N ARG A 92 -25.90 -5.82 -15.55
CA ARG A 92 -26.59 -4.73 -16.27
C ARG A 92 -25.85 -4.11 -17.45
N ALA A 93 -25.44 -4.91 -18.45
CA ALA A 93 -25.27 -4.39 -19.80
C ALA A 93 -26.60 -4.57 -20.55
N GLY A 94 -27.31 -3.46 -20.74
CA GLY A 94 -28.61 -3.42 -21.39
C GLY A 94 -28.56 -4.02 -22.80
N SER A 95 -29.53 -4.88 -23.05
CA SER A 95 -29.96 -5.27 -24.39
C SER A 95 -30.33 -4.01 -25.19
N THR A 96 -29.43 -3.53 -26.05
CA THR A 96 -29.83 -2.66 -27.16
C THR A 96 -30.41 -3.57 -28.23
N GLY A 97 -31.72 -3.80 -28.15
CA GLY A 97 -32.50 -4.23 -29.30
C GLY A 97 -32.45 -3.13 -30.35
N SER A 98 -31.56 -3.26 -31.34
CA SER A 98 -31.68 -2.53 -32.60
C SER A 98 -32.38 -3.44 -33.59
N GLY A 99 -33.71 -3.45 -33.47
CA GLY A 99 -34.60 -4.18 -34.36
C GLY A 99 -34.57 -3.60 -35.77
N ALA A 100 -34.52 -4.53 -36.73
CA ALA A 100 -35.24 -4.52 -37.99
C ALA A 100 -35.20 -3.23 -38.83
N ASP A 101 -34.31 -3.28 -39.82
CA ASP A 101 -34.55 -2.78 -41.17
C ASP A 101 -36.01 -3.02 -41.60
N THR A 102 -36.82 -1.95 -41.61
CA THR A 102 -38.13 -1.94 -42.28
C THR A 102 -38.18 -0.78 -43.27
N THR A 103 -37.24 -0.74 -44.22
CA THR A 103 -37.47 0.04 -45.45
C THR A 103 -38.26 -0.83 -46.41
N GLY A 104 -39.58 -0.83 -46.19
CA GLY A 104 -40.53 -1.32 -47.16
C GLY A 104 -40.58 -0.37 -48.35
N LEU A 105 -40.23 -0.88 -49.54
CA LEU A 105 -40.76 -0.42 -50.83
C LEU A 105 -40.78 -1.66 -51.75
N GLY A 106 -41.99 -2.16 -52.00
CA GLY A 106 -42.22 -3.45 -52.62
C GLY A 106 -41.93 -3.50 -54.12
N ARG A 107 -41.69 -4.72 -54.60
CA ARG A 107 -41.96 -5.16 -55.97
C ARG A 107 -42.29 -6.67 -55.93
N PRO A 108 -43.51 -7.08 -56.28
CA PRO A 108 -43.88 -8.48 -56.31
C PRO A 108 -43.62 -9.14 -57.68
N ALA A 109 -43.33 -10.44 -57.62
CA ALA A 109 -44.00 -11.53 -58.36
C ALA A 109 -43.09 -12.48 -59.16
N GLY A 110 -43.35 -13.77 -58.93
CA GLY A 110 -43.09 -14.90 -59.84
C GLY A 110 -41.72 -15.54 -59.65
N GLY A 111 -41.57 -16.78 -59.16
CA GLY A 111 -42.39 -17.95 -59.43
C GLY A 111 -41.62 -18.87 -60.37
N ALA A 112 -41.15 -20.00 -59.86
CA ALA A 112 -40.43 -21.02 -60.60
C ALA A 112 -41.31 -21.70 -61.67
N ALA A 113 -40.75 -21.96 -62.85
CA ALA A 113 -41.00 -23.17 -63.64
C ALA A 113 -39.99 -23.24 -64.79
N THR A 114 -39.58 -24.47 -65.08
CA THR A 114 -38.92 -25.03 -66.27
C THR A 114 -38.87 -24.18 -67.54
#